data_AF-A0A563DK84-F1
#
_entry.id   AF-A0A563DK84-F1
#
_cell.length_a   1.000
_cell.length_b   1.000
_cell.length_c   1.000
_cell.angle_alpha   90.00
_cell.angle_beta   90.00
_cell.angle_gamma   90.00
#
_symmetry.space_group_name_H-M   'P 1'
#
loop_
_entity.id
_entity.type
_entity.pdbx_description
1 polymer ?
#
loop_
_entity_poly.entity_id
_entity_poly.type
_entity_poly.pdbx_seq_one_letter_code
_entity_poly.pdbx_strand_id
1 'polypeptide(L)'
;MNKLMKFYYNTLTKISRRTIKHSKKIKPLNRFSKYYTHVPILDEKVNSIIAKSIRQNIPLMAARYGSTELSTITNVLSYKNKSTILLDSAKYLLGINSKFWDIDERQLCYLCELSGFFPNGDISLLDKFTNLMVNTSKDLDILGIWVGLEEQIFTIPEQTYLVQLRALEPWFYQEPWTFQLKGKKVLVIHPFEDSIKRQYKKRENLFENKKVLPEFDLKTIKAVQTISDNNDYKYKNWFEALEFMKREIDKVDFDVAIIGCGAYGFPLASYVKKLGKQAIHLGGMVQWLFGIKGQRWMDYERYKYMPNEFWVFPLESEKPKGYKKVEGGCYW
;
A
#
# COMPACT_ATOMS: atom_id res chain seq x y z
N MET A 1 2.65 -14.87 -29.93
CA MET A 1 3.93 -14.22 -30.32
C MET A 1 4.78 -15.20 -31.11
N ASN A 2 5.34 -14.79 -32.26
CA ASN A 2 6.16 -15.69 -33.09
C ASN A 2 7.54 -16.00 -32.45
N LYS A 3 8.24 -17.05 -32.91
CA LYS A 3 9.52 -17.52 -32.32
C LYS A 3 10.60 -16.43 -32.32
N LEU A 4 10.69 -15.63 -33.39
CA LEU A 4 11.69 -14.57 -33.53
C LEU A 4 11.48 -13.46 -32.49
N MET A 5 10.24 -13.00 -32.31
CA MET A 5 9.89 -11.99 -31.30
C MET A 5 10.10 -12.52 -29.88
N LYS A 6 9.77 -13.80 -29.63
CA LYS A 6 10.06 -14.45 -28.34
C LYS A 6 11.56 -14.45 -28.04
N PHE A 7 12.39 -14.78 -29.03
CA PHE A 7 13.84 -14.73 -28.89
C PHE A 7 14.35 -13.30 -28.64
N TYR A 8 13.84 -12.32 -29.38
CA TYR A 8 14.16 -10.91 -29.21
C TYR A 8 13.89 -10.41 -27.78
N TYR A 9 12.67 -10.59 -27.27
CA TYR A 9 12.32 -10.11 -25.93
C TYR A 9 13.01 -10.88 -24.80
N ASN A 10 13.31 -12.17 -24.98
CA ASN A 10 14.13 -12.92 -24.04
C ASN A 10 15.54 -12.35 -23.96
N THR A 11 16.12 -12.00 -25.11
CA THR A 11 17.44 -11.34 -25.19
C THR A 11 17.38 -9.95 -24.54
N LEU A 12 16.35 -9.15 -24.85
CA LEU A 12 16.13 -7.83 -24.24
C LEU A 12 16.04 -7.91 -22.71
N THR A 13 15.33 -8.91 -22.18
CA THR A 13 15.21 -9.16 -20.73
C THR A 13 16.55 -9.54 -20.09
N LYS A 14 17.39 -10.32 -20.80
CA LYS A 14 18.74 -10.66 -20.31
C LYS A 14 19.65 -9.42 -20.26
N ILE A 15 19.56 -8.55 -21.27
CA ILE A 15 20.34 -7.31 -21.35
C ILE A 15 19.87 -6.33 -20.27
N SER A 16 18.55 -6.16 -20.08
CA SER A 16 17.99 -5.20 -19.11
C SER A 16 18.49 -5.45 -17.69
N ARG A 17 18.66 -6.72 -17.28
CA ARG A 17 19.22 -7.08 -15.97
C ARG A 17 20.62 -6.50 -15.72
N ARG A 18 21.41 -6.27 -16.78
CA ARG A 18 22.76 -5.68 -16.70
C ARG A 18 22.70 -4.14 -16.82
N THR A 19 21.83 -3.62 -17.67
CA THR A 19 21.76 -2.18 -17.97
C THR A 19 20.98 -1.39 -16.92
N ILE A 20 19.88 -1.92 -16.36
CA ILE A 20 19.03 -1.20 -15.40
C ILE A 20 19.82 -0.77 -14.14
N LYS A 21 20.77 -1.60 -13.69
CA LYS A 21 21.63 -1.27 -12.55
C LYS A 21 22.50 -0.03 -12.82
N HIS A 22 22.90 0.17 -14.08
CA HIS A 22 23.67 1.33 -14.52
C HIS A 22 22.77 2.52 -14.86
N SER A 23 21.61 2.29 -15.48
CA SER A 23 20.68 3.35 -15.90
C SER A 23 20.04 4.09 -14.72
N LYS A 24 19.90 3.45 -13.55
CA LYS A 24 19.50 4.13 -12.30
C LYS A 24 20.41 5.30 -11.93
N LYS A 25 21.66 5.34 -12.41
CA LYS A 25 22.59 6.47 -12.20
C LYS A 25 22.42 7.61 -13.21
N ILE A 26 21.70 7.38 -14.31
CA ILE A 26 21.60 8.27 -15.48
C ILE A 26 20.14 8.75 -15.68
N LYS A 27 19.18 8.23 -14.91
CA LYS A 27 17.77 8.66 -15.00
C LYS A 27 17.66 10.17 -14.70
N PRO A 28 16.91 10.93 -15.52
CA PRO A 28 16.68 12.34 -15.26
C PRO A 28 15.95 12.50 -13.92
N LEU A 29 16.39 13.45 -13.12
CA LEU A 29 15.79 13.77 -11.84
C LEU A 29 14.35 14.25 -12.07
N ASN A 30 13.40 13.61 -11.40
CA ASN A 30 12.01 14.03 -11.33
C ASN A 30 11.63 14.29 -9.85
N ARG A 31 10.39 14.77 -9.60
CA ARG A 31 9.92 15.05 -8.23
C ARG A 31 9.92 13.85 -7.28
N PHE A 32 9.95 12.62 -7.81
CA PHE A 32 10.01 11.37 -7.04
C PHE A 32 11.44 10.96 -6.69
N SER A 33 12.43 11.34 -7.50
CA SER A 33 13.81 10.84 -7.44
C SER A 33 14.49 11.08 -6.09
N LYS A 34 14.13 12.15 -5.38
CA LYS A 34 14.68 12.50 -4.06
C LYS A 34 14.21 11.60 -2.92
N TYR A 35 13.20 10.76 -3.14
CA TYR A 35 12.66 9.84 -2.12
C TYR A 35 13.14 8.40 -2.30
N TYR A 36 13.99 8.14 -3.31
CA TYR A 36 14.57 6.83 -3.56
C TYR A 36 15.85 6.57 -2.75
N THR A 37 16.37 7.58 -2.05
CA THR A 37 17.58 7.49 -1.23
C THR A 37 17.23 7.09 0.22
N HIS A 38 18.17 6.40 0.87
CA HIS A 38 18.05 6.05 2.27
C HIS A 38 18.51 7.26 3.13
N VAL A 39 17.60 7.79 3.97
CA VAL A 39 17.75 8.84 5.03
C VAL A 39 17.11 10.22 4.66
N PRO A 40 16.40 10.93 5.57
CA PRO A 40 15.80 10.54 6.86
C PRO A 40 14.28 10.28 6.76
N ILE A 41 13.79 9.53 7.74
CA ILE A 41 12.41 9.04 7.87
C ILE A 41 11.42 10.17 8.21
N LEU A 42 11.91 11.18 8.90
CA LEU A 42 11.06 12.21 9.49
C LEU A 42 10.82 13.31 8.48
N ASP A 43 9.54 13.62 8.29
CA ASP A 43 9.08 14.82 7.62
C ASP A 43 8.08 15.50 8.57
N GLU A 44 8.56 16.40 9.42
CA GLU A 44 7.72 17.12 10.38
C GLU A 44 6.57 17.89 9.70
N LYS A 45 6.76 18.27 8.42
CA LYS A 45 5.75 18.94 7.64
C LYS A 45 4.63 17.97 7.25
N VAL A 46 4.92 16.73 6.84
CA VAL A 46 3.85 15.75 6.56
C VAL A 46 3.06 15.39 7.82
N ASN A 47 3.77 15.20 8.94
CA ASN A 47 3.18 14.94 10.24
C ASN A 47 2.22 16.10 10.64
N SER A 48 2.67 17.34 10.45
CA SER A 48 1.86 18.55 10.70
C SER A 48 0.66 18.69 9.75
N ILE A 49 0.81 18.33 8.46
CA ILE A 49 -0.30 18.39 7.48
C ILE A 49 -1.41 17.41 7.89
N ILE A 50 -1.05 16.16 8.22
CA ILE A 50 -2.02 15.14 8.66
C ILE A 50 -2.68 15.58 9.96
N ALA A 51 -1.90 16.02 10.95
CA ALA A 51 -2.41 16.52 12.22
C ALA A 51 -3.40 17.69 12.03
N LYS A 52 -3.05 18.66 11.19
CA LYS A 52 -3.91 19.81 10.89
C LYS A 52 -5.22 19.37 10.21
N SER A 53 -5.13 18.46 9.25
CA SER A 53 -6.30 17.92 8.55
C SER A 53 -7.28 17.24 9.51
N ILE A 54 -6.79 16.38 10.41
CA ILE A 54 -7.61 15.70 11.42
C ILE A 54 -8.26 16.72 12.38
N ARG A 55 -7.48 17.67 12.88
CA ARG A 55 -7.97 18.69 13.82
C ARG A 55 -9.04 19.59 13.19
N GLN A 56 -8.88 19.94 11.92
CA GLN A 56 -9.77 20.84 11.18
C GLN A 56 -10.86 20.13 10.38
N ASN A 57 -10.93 18.79 10.47
CA ASN A 57 -11.84 17.95 9.69
C ASN A 57 -11.75 18.22 8.16
N ILE A 58 -10.56 18.52 7.65
CA ILE A 58 -10.34 18.75 6.20
C ILE A 58 -10.19 17.38 5.53
N PRO A 59 -11.01 17.02 4.51
CA PRO A 59 -10.87 15.74 3.82
C PRO A 59 -9.45 15.54 3.30
N LEU A 60 -8.89 14.34 3.51
CA LEU A 60 -7.50 14.05 3.16
C LEU A 60 -7.31 12.58 2.84
N MET A 61 -6.49 12.30 1.82
CA MET A 61 -5.99 10.97 1.50
C MET A 61 -4.46 10.98 1.59
N ALA A 62 -3.95 10.37 2.65
CA ALA A 62 -2.55 9.96 2.76
C ALA A 62 -2.46 8.46 2.47
N ALA A 63 -1.74 8.09 1.42
CA ALA A 63 -1.71 6.69 1.00
C ALA A 63 -0.35 6.26 0.44
N ARG A 64 -0.27 4.96 0.15
CA ARG A 64 0.87 4.28 -0.45
C ARG A 64 0.38 3.18 -1.37
N TYR A 65 1.16 2.86 -2.38
CA TYR A 65 0.92 1.69 -3.23
C TYR A 65 1.67 0.46 -2.71
N GLY A 66 1.15 -0.72 -3.04
CA GLY A 66 1.90 -1.98 -2.96
C GLY A 66 2.92 -2.16 -4.08
N SER A 67 3.94 -2.98 -3.85
CA SER A 67 4.99 -3.28 -4.83
C SER A 67 4.46 -4.12 -6.00
N THR A 68 3.64 -5.13 -5.69
CA THR A 68 2.89 -5.96 -6.63
C THR A 68 1.80 -5.16 -7.36
N GLU A 69 1.10 -4.27 -6.64
CA GLU A 69 0.11 -3.35 -7.20
C GLU A 69 0.77 -2.46 -8.27
N LEU A 70 1.89 -1.80 -7.92
CA LEU A 70 2.66 -0.97 -8.85
C LEU A 70 3.19 -1.76 -10.03
N SER A 71 3.81 -2.92 -9.79
CA SER A 71 4.37 -3.75 -10.86
C SER A 71 3.30 -4.18 -11.88
N THR A 72 2.08 -4.45 -11.40
CA THR A 72 0.92 -4.73 -12.25
C THR A 72 0.51 -3.49 -13.04
N ILE A 73 0.27 -2.37 -12.35
CA ILE A 73 -0.16 -1.10 -12.96
C ILE A 73 0.83 -0.67 -14.06
N THR A 74 2.12 -0.66 -13.77
CA THR A 74 3.15 -0.21 -14.71
C THR A 74 3.31 -1.17 -15.90
N ASN A 75 3.14 -2.48 -15.71
CA ASN A 75 3.13 -3.44 -16.81
C ASN A 75 1.94 -3.21 -17.75
N VAL A 76 0.72 -3.06 -17.20
CA VAL A 76 -0.47 -2.78 -18.02
C VAL A 76 -0.34 -1.45 -18.75
N LEU A 77 0.11 -0.38 -18.08
CA LEU A 77 0.34 0.92 -18.71
C LEU A 77 1.41 0.84 -19.82
N SER A 78 2.52 0.14 -19.58
CA SER A 78 3.58 -0.05 -20.58
C SER A 78 3.08 -0.82 -21.81
N TYR A 79 2.23 -1.83 -21.59
CA TYR A 79 1.62 -2.60 -22.68
C TYR A 79 0.63 -1.77 -23.51
N LYS A 80 -0.19 -0.96 -22.84
CA LYS A 80 -1.19 -0.10 -23.51
C LYS A 80 -0.58 1.08 -24.26
N ASN A 81 0.46 1.68 -23.70
CA ASN A 81 1.12 2.86 -24.25
C ASN A 81 2.35 2.52 -25.09
N LYS A 82 2.38 1.32 -25.68
CA LYS A 82 3.46 0.90 -26.58
C LYS A 82 3.51 1.80 -27.82
N SER A 83 4.71 2.16 -28.21
CA SER A 83 5.04 2.93 -29.41
C SER A 83 5.77 2.02 -30.40
N THR A 84 6.92 2.44 -30.92
CA THR A 84 7.76 1.60 -31.78
C THR A 84 8.62 0.65 -30.95
N ILE A 85 8.89 -0.52 -31.51
CA ILE A 85 9.71 -1.55 -30.84
C ILE A 85 11.10 -1.03 -30.43
N LEU A 86 11.70 -0.14 -31.23
CA LEU A 86 12.99 0.46 -30.93
C LEU A 86 12.92 1.39 -29.71
N LEU A 87 11.93 2.29 -29.69
CA LEU A 87 11.76 3.24 -28.59
C LEU A 87 11.40 2.54 -27.28
N ASP A 88 10.48 1.58 -27.32
CA ASP A 88 10.07 0.87 -26.11
C ASP A 88 11.17 -0.06 -25.59
N SER A 89 11.96 -0.68 -26.48
CA SER A 89 13.13 -1.45 -26.08
C SER A 89 14.18 -0.57 -25.41
N ALA A 90 14.44 0.63 -25.93
CA ALA A 90 15.33 1.59 -25.29
C ALA A 90 14.79 2.01 -23.91
N LYS A 91 13.50 2.38 -23.81
CA LYS A 91 12.85 2.73 -22.53
C LYS A 91 12.91 1.59 -21.53
N TYR A 92 12.68 0.35 -21.96
CA TYR A 92 12.76 -0.83 -21.10
C TYR A 92 14.19 -1.10 -20.62
N LEU A 93 15.20 -1.00 -21.49
CA LEU A 93 16.62 -1.17 -21.14
C LEU A 93 17.13 -0.08 -20.17
N LEU A 94 16.57 1.12 -20.27
CA LEU A 94 16.82 2.24 -19.36
C LEU A 94 16.03 2.14 -18.05
N GLY A 95 15.10 1.18 -17.93
CA GLY A 95 14.23 1.03 -16.76
C GLY A 95 13.18 2.14 -16.62
N ILE A 96 12.85 2.82 -17.72
CA ILE A 96 11.80 3.83 -17.81
C ILE A 96 10.43 3.14 -17.87
N ASN A 97 10.30 2.13 -18.72
CA ASN A 97 9.08 1.34 -18.88
C ASN A 97 9.23 -0.06 -18.29
N SER A 98 8.10 -0.62 -17.85
CA SER A 98 7.99 -2.04 -17.53
C SER A 98 7.89 -2.87 -18.82
N LYS A 99 7.74 -4.19 -18.69
CA LYS A 99 7.50 -5.09 -19.84
C LYS A 99 6.32 -4.55 -20.68
N PHE A 100 6.58 -4.21 -21.94
CA PHE A 100 5.61 -3.53 -22.82
C PHE A 100 5.04 -4.44 -23.92
N TRP A 101 5.67 -5.59 -24.17
CA TRP A 101 5.26 -6.49 -25.26
C TRP A 101 4.15 -7.45 -24.89
N ASP A 102 3.87 -7.60 -23.60
CA ASP A 102 2.88 -8.53 -23.08
C ASP A 102 2.53 -8.20 -21.61
N ILE A 103 1.29 -8.50 -21.21
CA ILE A 103 0.85 -8.40 -19.82
C ILE A 103 1.35 -9.66 -19.12
N ASP A 104 2.19 -9.50 -18.10
CA ASP A 104 2.85 -10.62 -17.44
C ASP A 104 1.90 -11.31 -16.47
N GLU A 105 1.43 -12.51 -16.84
CA GLU A 105 0.61 -13.38 -15.98
C GLU A 105 1.19 -13.58 -14.58
N ARG A 106 2.53 -13.51 -14.43
CA ARG A 106 3.16 -13.59 -13.10
C ARG A 106 2.78 -12.41 -12.21
N GLN A 107 2.54 -11.23 -12.76
CA GLN A 107 2.06 -10.09 -11.99
C GLN A 107 0.65 -10.32 -11.46
N LEU A 108 -0.23 -10.96 -12.25
CA LEU A 108 -1.53 -11.41 -11.74
C LEU A 108 -1.34 -12.40 -10.59
N CYS A 109 -0.49 -13.42 -10.76
CA CYS A 109 -0.21 -14.40 -9.70
C CYS A 109 0.29 -13.72 -8.42
N TYR A 110 1.26 -12.79 -8.51
CA TYR A 110 1.76 -12.07 -7.34
C TYR A 110 0.73 -11.13 -6.73
N LEU A 111 -0.06 -10.44 -7.55
CA LEU A 111 -1.13 -9.56 -7.06
C LEU A 111 -2.19 -10.39 -6.29
N CYS A 112 -2.51 -11.59 -6.77
CA CYS A 112 -3.39 -12.51 -6.08
C CYS A 112 -2.77 -13.05 -4.79
N GLU A 113 -1.59 -13.65 -4.91
CA GLU A 113 -0.94 -14.37 -3.80
C GLU A 113 -0.50 -13.44 -2.67
N LEU A 114 -0.02 -12.23 -2.97
CA LEU A 114 0.59 -11.33 -2.00
C LEU A 114 -0.29 -10.13 -1.62
N SER A 115 -1.29 -9.79 -2.43
CA SER A 115 -2.10 -8.57 -2.22
C SER A 115 -3.61 -8.82 -2.19
N GLY A 116 -4.02 -10.06 -2.43
CA GLY A 116 -5.39 -10.52 -2.26
C GLY A 116 -6.29 -10.19 -3.43
N PHE A 117 -5.76 -9.89 -4.62
CA PHE A 117 -6.58 -9.80 -5.82
C PHE A 117 -7.10 -11.19 -6.22
N PHE A 118 -8.27 -11.26 -6.87
CA PHE A 118 -8.84 -12.53 -7.33
C PHE A 118 -9.96 -12.28 -8.35
N PRO A 119 -10.33 -13.28 -9.17
CA PRO A 119 -9.71 -14.61 -9.30
C PRO A 119 -8.32 -14.57 -9.94
N ASN A 120 -7.49 -15.57 -9.64
CA ASN A 120 -6.28 -15.82 -10.42
C ASN A 120 -6.66 -16.48 -11.77
N GLY A 121 -5.96 -16.16 -12.85
CA GLY A 121 -6.19 -16.68 -14.19
C GLY A 121 -7.03 -15.81 -15.13
N ASP A 122 -7.71 -14.77 -14.62
CA ASP A 122 -8.41 -13.81 -15.47
C ASP A 122 -7.61 -12.51 -15.64
N ILE A 123 -6.69 -12.54 -16.60
CA ILE A 123 -5.80 -11.41 -16.92
C ILE A 123 -6.58 -10.16 -17.41
N SER A 124 -7.80 -10.34 -17.92
CA SER A 124 -8.62 -9.24 -18.42
C SER A 124 -9.00 -8.24 -17.31
N LEU A 125 -9.05 -8.71 -16.07
CA LEU A 125 -9.35 -7.88 -14.91
C LEU A 125 -8.23 -6.90 -14.53
N LEU A 126 -6.99 -7.16 -14.98
CA LEU A 126 -5.86 -6.27 -14.68
C LEU A 126 -6.01 -4.89 -15.30
N ASP A 127 -6.69 -4.79 -16.44
CA ASP A 127 -6.99 -3.50 -17.04
C ASP A 127 -7.97 -2.70 -16.16
N LYS A 128 -9.06 -3.35 -15.74
CA LYS A 128 -10.04 -2.74 -14.83
C LYS A 128 -9.39 -2.32 -13.50
N PHE A 129 -8.51 -3.14 -12.95
CA PHE A 129 -7.76 -2.84 -11.73
C PHE A 129 -6.85 -1.62 -11.95
N THR A 130 -6.07 -1.62 -13.04
CA THR A 130 -5.15 -0.53 -13.38
C THR A 130 -5.90 0.79 -13.55
N ASN A 131 -7.01 0.80 -14.31
CA ASN A 131 -7.81 2.00 -14.53
C ASN A 131 -8.41 2.53 -13.21
N LEU A 132 -8.89 1.64 -12.34
CA LEU A 132 -9.37 2.02 -11.01
C LEU A 132 -8.25 2.69 -10.20
N MET A 133 -7.07 2.06 -10.08
CA MET A 133 -5.95 2.58 -9.28
C MET A 133 -5.44 3.91 -9.83
N VAL A 134 -5.23 4.00 -11.15
CA VAL A 134 -4.80 5.22 -11.83
C VAL A 134 -5.81 6.36 -11.66
N ASN A 135 -7.11 6.09 -11.72
CA ASN A 135 -8.12 7.11 -11.46
C ASN A 135 -8.17 7.51 -9.98
N THR A 136 -7.96 6.54 -9.08
CA THR A 136 -7.89 6.74 -7.62
C THR A 136 -6.71 7.66 -7.24
N SER A 137 -5.59 7.62 -7.97
CA SER A 137 -4.44 8.52 -7.76
C SER A 137 -4.80 9.99 -7.73
N LYS A 138 -5.84 10.40 -8.47
CA LYS A 138 -6.25 11.81 -8.57
C LYS A 138 -6.71 12.38 -7.23
N ASP A 139 -7.11 11.52 -6.31
CA ASP A 139 -7.58 11.91 -4.98
C ASP A 139 -6.42 12.07 -3.97
N LEU A 140 -5.16 11.79 -4.33
CA LEU A 140 -4.03 11.84 -3.41
C LEU A 140 -3.69 13.27 -2.96
N ASP A 141 -3.64 13.49 -1.64
CA ASP A 141 -3.03 14.68 -1.05
C ASP A 141 -1.59 14.41 -0.61
N ILE A 142 -1.34 13.21 -0.07
CA ILE A 142 -0.02 12.77 0.39
C ILE A 142 0.27 11.37 -0.16
N LEU A 143 1.45 11.17 -0.73
CA LEU A 143 1.90 9.87 -1.23
C LEU A 143 3.23 9.46 -0.60
N GLY A 144 3.21 8.32 0.11
CA GLY A 144 4.41 7.64 0.58
C GLY A 144 5.06 6.84 -0.55
N ILE A 145 6.26 7.27 -0.96
CA ILE A 145 7.07 6.64 -2.01
C ILE A 145 7.80 5.43 -1.45
N TRP A 146 7.68 4.28 -2.12
CA TRP A 146 8.28 3.03 -1.69
C TRP A 146 9.29 2.45 -2.69
N VAL A 147 8.87 2.18 -3.93
CA VAL A 147 9.67 1.38 -4.89
C VAL A 147 10.14 2.16 -6.11
N GLY A 148 9.65 3.39 -6.29
CA GLY A 148 9.96 4.30 -7.38
C GLY A 148 9.27 4.01 -8.70
N LEU A 149 8.32 3.07 -8.72
CA LEU A 149 7.45 2.85 -9.87
C LEU A 149 6.28 3.86 -9.90
N GLU A 150 6.04 4.56 -8.79
CA GLU A 150 5.03 5.61 -8.66
C GLU A 150 5.21 6.72 -9.72
N GLU A 151 6.45 6.99 -10.15
CA GLU A 151 6.76 7.99 -11.18
C GLU A 151 6.11 7.70 -12.55
N GLN A 152 5.69 6.45 -12.80
CA GLN A 152 5.03 6.04 -14.03
C GLN A 152 3.51 6.32 -14.02
N ILE A 153 2.97 6.78 -12.89
CA ILE A 153 1.55 7.10 -12.72
C ILE A 153 1.33 8.60 -12.91
N PHE A 154 1.18 9.02 -14.17
CA PHE A 154 1.02 10.42 -14.57
C PHE A 154 -0.27 11.10 -14.07
N THR A 155 -1.21 10.33 -13.51
CA THR A 155 -2.44 10.87 -12.92
C THR A 155 -2.30 11.31 -11.47
N ILE A 156 -1.13 11.09 -10.85
CA ILE A 156 -0.83 11.64 -9.53
C ILE A 156 -0.76 13.17 -9.67
N PRO A 157 -1.58 13.94 -8.92
CA PRO A 157 -1.59 15.39 -9.03
C PRO A 157 -0.24 16.05 -8.73
N GLU A 158 0.04 17.19 -9.37
CA GLU A 158 1.28 17.95 -9.13
C GLU A 158 1.40 18.46 -7.71
N GLN A 159 0.27 18.80 -7.09
CA GLN A 159 0.18 19.27 -5.71
C GLN A 159 0.31 18.17 -4.64
N THR A 160 0.31 16.89 -5.01
CA THR A 160 0.45 15.80 -4.03
C THR A 160 1.78 15.92 -3.29
N TYR A 161 1.70 15.98 -1.96
CA TYR A 161 2.88 16.06 -1.11
C TYR A 161 3.54 14.67 -1.04
N LEU A 162 4.71 14.55 -1.67
CA LEU A 162 5.46 13.30 -1.70
C LEU A 162 6.33 13.18 -0.45
N VAL A 163 6.43 11.97 0.09
CA VAL A 163 7.32 11.66 1.22
C VAL A 163 7.95 10.29 1.06
N GLN A 164 9.04 10.01 1.79
CA GLN A 164 9.46 8.62 1.97
C GLN A 164 8.35 7.88 2.72
N LEU A 165 8.03 6.65 2.32
CA LEU A 165 6.92 5.87 2.90
C LEU A 165 6.89 5.91 4.44
N ARG A 166 8.05 5.74 5.07
CA ARG A 166 8.18 5.68 6.54
C ARG A 166 7.87 7.01 7.24
N ALA A 167 7.81 8.13 6.53
CA ALA A 167 7.43 9.42 7.12
C ALA A 167 5.97 9.46 7.57
N LEU A 168 5.14 8.55 7.08
CA LEU A 168 3.75 8.41 7.52
C LEU A 168 3.63 7.65 8.86
N GLU A 169 4.69 6.98 9.30
CA GLU A 169 4.69 6.15 10.52
C GLU A 169 4.80 7.03 11.78
N PRO A 170 3.76 7.06 12.64
CA PRO A 170 3.65 8.05 13.72
C PRO A 170 4.67 7.85 14.86
N TRP A 171 5.12 6.63 15.12
CA TRP A 171 5.96 6.31 16.29
C TRP A 171 7.40 6.84 16.22
N PHE A 172 7.80 7.48 15.12
CA PHE A 172 9.09 8.17 15.06
C PHE A 172 9.02 9.64 15.51
N TYR A 173 7.83 10.18 15.73
CA TYR A 173 7.62 11.58 16.08
C TYR A 173 7.41 11.75 17.59
N GLN A 174 7.93 12.85 18.14
CA GLN A 174 7.63 13.26 19.52
C GLN A 174 6.16 13.70 19.65
N GLU A 175 5.67 14.47 18.68
CA GLU A 175 4.27 14.88 18.55
C GLU A 175 3.63 14.23 17.31
N PRO A 176 3.23 12.96 17.37
CA PRO A 176 2.69 12.27 16.21
C PRO A 176 1.32 12.80 15.81
N TRP A 177 1.01 12.76 14.51
CA TRP A 177 -0.30 13.13 13.96
C TRP A 177 -1.44 12.32 14.60
N THR A 178 -1.17 11.10 15.04
CA THR A 178 -2.15 10.25 15.74
C THR A 178 -2.62 10.84 17.05
N PHE A 179 -1.87 11.75 17.68
CA PHE A 179 -2.32 12.45 18.88
C PHE A 179 -3.62 13.24 18.65
N GLN A 180 -3.83 13.74 17.43
CA GLN A 180 -5.05 14.46 17.03
C GLN A 180 -6.28 13.54 16.91
N LEU A 181 -6.12 12.22 17.00
CA LEU A 181 -7.23 11.28 17.06
C LEU A 181 -7.92 11.29 18.41
N LYS A 182 -7.34 11.92 19.45
CA LYS A 182 -7.90 11.91 20.80
C LYS A 182 -9.38 12.34 20.81
N GLY A 183 -10.25 11.47 21.31
CA GLY A 183 -11.70 11.71 21.39
C GLY A 183 -12.47 11.67 20.07
N LYS A 184 -11.83 11.31 18.95
CA LYS A 184 -12.48 11.13 17.64
C LYS A 184 -13.11 9.75 17.49
N LYS A 185 -14.03 9.61 16.53
CA LYS A 185 -14.49 8.29 16.04
C LYS A 185 -13.53 7.81 14.96
N VAL A 186 -12.73 6.79 15.26
CA VAL A 186 -11.68 6.30 14.35
C VAL A 186 -12.08 4.93 13.82
N LEU A 187 -12.28 4.85 12.50
CA LEU A 187 -12.55 3.60 11.81
C LEU A 187 -11.25 2.93 11.39
N VAL A 188 -11.00 1.72 11.88
CA VAL A 188 -9.85 0.90 11.47
C VAL A 188 -10.33 -0.23 10.55
N ILE A 189 -9.82 -0.25 9.32
CA ILE A 189 -10.14 -1.28 8.32
C ILE A 189 -8.92 -2.18 8.16
N HIS A 190 -8.99 -3.38 8.74
CA HIS A 190 -7.85 -4.29 8.81
C HIS A 190 -8.31 -5.76 8.96
N PRO A 191 -7.55 -6.75 8.46
CA PRO A 191 -7.89 -8.17 8.67
C PRO A 191 -7.74 -8.61 10.13
N PHE A 192 -6.83 -7.98 10.89
CA PHE A 192 -6.55 -8.31 12.30
C PHE A 192 -7.47 -7.57 13.29
N GLU A 193 -8.77 -7.58 13.00
CA GLU A 193 -9.78 -6.84 13.77
C GLU A 193 -9.76 -7.20 15.27
N ASP A 194 -9.72 -8.50 15.59
CA ASP A 194 -9.82 -8.97 16.97
C ASP A 194 -8.54 -8.66 17.74
N SER A 195 -7.37 -8.79 17.10
CA SER A 195 -6.10 -8.34 17.68
C SER A 195 -6.10 -6.84 17.96
N ILE A 196 -6.58 -6.02 17.02
CA ILE A 196 -6.66 -4.56 17.18
C ILE A 196 -7.55 -4.21 18.37
N LYS A 197 -8.76 -4.78 18.44
CA LYS A 197 -9.69 -4.55 19.57
C LYS A 197 -9.06 -4.94 20.91
N ARG A 198 -8.34 -6.07 20.98
CA ARG A 198 -7.68 -6.53 22.22
C ARG A 198 -6.51 -5.63 22.62
N GLN A 199 -5.66 -5.26 21.68
CA GLN A 199 -4.50 -4.42 21.94
C GLN A 199 -4.89 -2.99 22.33
N TYR A 200 -5.94 -2.44 21.71
CA TYR A 200 -6.40 -1.09 21.99
C TYR A 200 -6.83 -0.90 23.46
N LYS A 201 -7.38 -1.93 24.10
CA LYS A 201 -7.74 -1.92 25.53
C LYS A 201 -6.54 -1.69 26.46
N LYS A 202 -5.32 -1.98 26.00
CA LYS A 202 -4.06 -1.75 26.71
C LYS A 202 -3.13 -0.79 25.96
N ARG A 203 -3.70 0.11 25.15
CA ARG A 203 -2.98 1.13 24.34
C ARG A 203 -1.89 1.87 25.11
N GLU A 204 -2.15 2.17 26.38
CA GLU A 204 -1.23 2.89 27.26
C GLU A 204 0.08 2.15 27.51
N ASN A 205 0.13 0.83 27.32
CA ASN A 205 1.33 0.02 27.54
C ASN A 205 2.11 -0.27 26.25
N LEU A 206 1.60 0.12 25.08
CA LEU A 206 2.18 -0.28 23.79
C LEU A 206 3.37 0.60 23.38
N PHE A 207 3.37 1.87 23.75
CA PHE A 207 4.45 2.79 23.40
C PHE A 207 4.94 3.54 24.64
N GLU A 208 6.24 3.85 24.66
CA GLU A 208 6.80 4.79 25.63
C GLU A 208 6.17 6.16 25.45
N ASN A 209 6.15 6.68 24.21
CA ASN A 209 5.42 7.89 23.87
C ASN A 209 3.90 7.61 23.82
N LYS A 210 3.20 8.01 24.89
CA LYS A 210 1.74 7.84 25.02
C LYS A 210 0.92 8.61 23.98
N LYS A 211 1.53 9.53 23.24
CA LYS A 211 0.86 10.28 22.17
C LYS A 211 0.68 9.48 20.89
N VAL A 212 1.42 8.36 20.71
CA VAL A 212 1.36 7.53 19.49
C VAL A 212 0.00 6.88 19.31
N LEU A 213 -0.63 6.42 20.40
CA LEU A 213 -1.94 5.78 20.35
C LEU A 213 -2.85 6.33 21.47
N PRO A 214 -3.41 7.54 21.30
CA PRO A 214 -4.26 8.16 22.31
C PRO A 214 -5.62 7.44 22.38
N GLU A 215 -6.42 7.83 23.37
CA GLU A 215 -7.81 7.37 23.51
C GLU A 215 -8.76 8.02 22.52
N PHE A 216 -9.56 7.20 21.85
CA PHE A 216 -10.53 7.54 20.83
C PHE A 216 -11.61 6.44 20.76
N ASP A 217 -12.75 6.74 20.14
CA ASP A 217 -13.82 5.76 19.90
C ASP A 217 -13.43 4.87 18.71
N LEU A 218 -12.90 3.68 19.02
CA LEU A 218 -12.47 2.70 18.03
C LEU A 218 -13.67 2.02 17.37
N LYS A 219 -13.84 2.26 16.07
CA LYS A 219 -14.69 1.47 15.17
C LYS A 219 -13.81 0.55 14.34
N THR A 220 -14.31 -0.61 13.96
CA THR A 220 -13.57 -1.54 13.11
C THR A 220 -14.45 -2.13 12.03
N ILE A 221 -13.84 -2.41 10.89
CA ILE A 221 -14.38 -3.30 9.86
C ILE A 221 -13.32 -4.35 9.59
N LYS A 222 -13.68 -5.64 9.77
CA LYS A 222 -12.81 -6.74 9.35
C LYS A 222 -12.70 -6.74 7.84
N ALA A 223 -11.50 -6.41 7.34
CA ALA A 223 -11.25 -6.37 5.91
C ALA A 223 -11.39 -7.77 5.30
N VAL A 224 -11.94 -7.84 4.08
CA VAL A 224 -11.96 -9.08 3.31
C VAL A 224 -10.52 -9.54 3.09
N GLN A 225 -10.24 -10.79 3.46
CA GLN A 225 -8.93 -11.40 3.33
C GLN A 225 -8.97 -12.47 2.24
N THR A 226 -8.28 -12.24 1.13
CA THR A 226 -8.32 -13.09 -0.08
C THR A 226 -6.91 -13.42 -0.58
N ILE A 227 -5.91 -13.24 0.28
CA ILE A 227 -4.50 -13.49 -0.01
C ILE A 227 -4.24 -15.01 -0.06
N SER A 228 -3.31 -15.40 -0.94
CA SER A 228 -2.80 -16.76 -1.06
C SER A 228 -3.90 -17.80 -1.26
N ASP A 229 -3.91 -18.89 -0.49
CA ASP A 229 -4.85 -20.00 -0.60
C ASP A 229 -6.20 -19.71 0.10
N ASN A 230 -6.40 -18.46 0.54
CA ASN A 230 -7.61 -18.06 1.26
C ASN A 230 -8.76 -17.78 0.29
N ASN A 231 -9.39 -18.87 -0.16
CA ASN A 231 -10.53 -18.84 -1.08
C ASN A 231 -11.89 -18.91 -0.37
N ASP A 232 -11.92 -18.77 0.95
CA ASP A 232 -13.16 -18.76 1.74
C ASP A 232 -13.82 -17.39 1.71
N TYR A 233 -14.31 -17.01 0.53
CA TYR A 233 -15.01 -15.76 0.30
C TYR A 233 -16.25 -15.97 -0.58
N LYS A 234 -17.28 -15.16 -0.33
CA LYS A 234 -18.58 -15.23 -1.01
C LYS A 234 -18.67 -14.37 -2.28
N TYR A 235 -17.57 -13.76 -2.70
CA TYR A 235 -17.53 -12.77 -3.77
C TYR A 235 -17.04 -13.41 -5.07
N LYS A 236 -17.58 -12.96 -6.22
CA LYS A 236 -17.18 -13.46 -7.54
C LYS A 236 -15.78 -13.00 -7.95
N ASN A 237 -15.42 -11.78 -7.56
CA ASN A 237 -14.11 -11.20 -7.84
C ASN A 237 -13.78 -10.10 -6.83
N TRP A 238 -12.54 -9.61 -6.90
CA TRP A 238 -12.01 -8.58 -6.02
C TRP A 238 -12.81 -7.28 -6.03
N PHE A 239 -13.41 -6.89 -7.17
CA PHE A 239 -14.22 -5.66 -7.23
C PHE A 239 -15.52 -5.78 -6.44
N GLU A 240 -16.15 -6.96 -6.43
CA GLU A 240 -17.35 -7.18 -5.62
C GLU A 240 -17.04 -7.12 -4.11
N ALA A 241 -15.89 -7.67 -3.70
CA ALA A 241 -15.40 -7.55 -2.33
C ALA A 241 -15.10 -6.10 -1.95
N LEU A 242 -14.50 -5.32 -2.87
CA LEU A 242 -14.27 -3.88 -2.69
C LEU A 242 -15.59 -3.13 -2.47
N GLU A 243 -16.60 -3.36 -3.32
CA GLU A 243 -17.91 -2.71 -3.19
C GLU A 243 -18.64 -3.13 -1.90
N PHE A 244 -18.49 -4.38 -1.46
CA PHE A 244 -18.98 -4.78 -0.15
C PHE A 244 -18.33 -3.96 0.97
N MET A 245 -17.01 -3.82 0.98
CA MET A 245 -16.33 -3.04 2.02
C MET A 245 -16.72 -1.56 2.00
N LYS A 246 -16.96 -0.97 0.83
CA LYS A 246 -17.52 0.40 0.74
C LYS A 246 -18.89 0.50 1.41
N ARG A 247 -19.80 -0.45 1.15
CA ARG A 247 -21.11 -0.50 1.82
C ARG A 247 -21.01 -0.71 3.33
N GLU A 248 -20.01 -1.44 3.81
CA GLU A 248 -19.77 -1.56 5.25
C GLU A 248 -19.28 -0.24 5.85
N ILE A 249 -18.44 0.52 5.13
CA ILE A 249 -18.00 1.87 5.55
C ILE A 249 -19.20 2.80 5.69
N ASP A 250 -20.16 2.77 4.75
CA ASP A 250 -21.34 3.64 4.76
C ASP A 250 -22.24 3.45 5.99
N LYS A 251 -22.13 2.30 6.66
CA LYS A 251 -22.92 1.97 7.86
C LYS A 251 -22.30 2.47 9.15
N VAL A 252 -21.06 2.95 9.12
CA VAL A 252 -20.31 3.35 10.31
C VAL A 252 -20.21 4.87 10.33
N ASP A 253 -20.57 5.47 11.47
CA ASP A 253 -20.31 6.88 11.72
C ASP A 253 -18.88 7.05 12.28
N PHE A 254 -18.02 7.74 11.52
CA PHE A 254 -16.62 7.98 11.87
C PHE A 254 -16.11 9.33 11.37
N ASP A 255 -15.02 9.81 11.97
CA ASP A 255 -14.32 11.04 11.59
C ASP A 255 -13.11 10.74 10.69
N VAL A 256 -12.29 9.77 11.10
CA VAL A 256 -11.02 9.42 10.45
C VAL A 256 -10.94 7.91 10.22
N ALA A 257 -10.44 7.50 9.06
CA ALA A 257 -10.16 6.09 8.76
C ALA A 257 -8.65 5.79 8.73
N ILE A 258 -8.24 4.69 9.37
CA ILE A 258 -6.91 4.10 9.29
C ILE A 258 -7.01 2.75 8.57
N ILE A 259 -6.28 2.59 7.47
CA ILE A 259 -6.57 1.53 6.50
C ILE A 259 -5.33 0.66 6.22
N GLY A 260 -5.47 -0.65 6.40
CA GLY A 260 -4.45 -1.64 6.07
C GLY A 260 -5.07 -2.95 5.62
N CYS A 261 -5.24 -3.15 4.32
CA CYS A 261 -5.98 -4.31 3.79
C CYS A 261 -5.53 -4.68 2.37
N GLY A 262 -4.23 -4.88 2.15
CA GLY A 262 -3.69 -5.30 0.86
C GLY A 262 -4.09 -4.35 -0.29
N ALA A 263 -4.42 -4.93 -1.45
CA ALA A 263 -4.78 -4.17 -2.65
C ALA A 263 -6.04 -3.30 -2.48
N TYR A 264 -6.90 -3.58 -1.49
CA TYR A 264 -8.10 -2.78 -1.22
C TYR A 264 -7.79 -1.41 -0.60
N GLY A 265 -6.64 -1.26 0.07
CA GLY A 265 -6.38 -0.10 0.91
C GLY A 265 -6.37 1.22 0.15
N PHE A 266 -5.78 1.24 -1.05
CA PHE A 266 -5.67 2.44 -1.87
C PHE A 266 -7.04 2.97 -2.37
N PRO A 267 -7.90 2.16 -3.02
CA PRO A 267 -9.23 2.62 -3.45
C PRO A 267 -10.19 2.88 -2.27
N LEU A 268 -10.06 2.17 -1.15
CA LEU A 268 -10.85 2.46 0.05
C LEU A 268 -10.47 3.82 0.67
N ALA A 269 -9.19 4.19 0.65
CA ALA A 269 -8.75 5.51 1.14
C ALA A 269 -9.32 6.67 0.30
N SER A 270 -9.34 6.52 -1.04
CA SER A 270 -10.02 7.47 -1.92
C SER A 270 -11.52 7.53 -1.65
N TYR A 271 -12.16 6.38 -1.45
CA TYR A 271 -13.59 6.33 -1.12
C TYR A 271 -13.90 7.13 0.15
N VAL A 272 -13.14 6.91 1.22
CA VAL A 272 -13.28 7.65 2.47
C VAL A 272 -13.07 9.16 2.26
N LYS A 273 -12.07 9.57 1.48
CA LYS A 273 -11.89 11.00 1.16
C LYS A 273 -13.11 11.58 0.43
N LYS A 274 -13.70 10.83 -0.50
CA LYS A 274 -14.92 11.24 -1.24
C LYS A 274 -16.14 11.38 -0.35
N LEU A 275 -16.19 10.69 0.79
CA LEU A 275 -17.18 10.91 1.85
C LEU A 275 -16.92 12.20 2.67
N GLY A 276 -15.88 12.98 2.33
CA GLY A 276 -15.50 14.19 3.05
C GLY A 276 -14.71 13.92 4.33
N LYS A 277 -14.07 12.75 4.45
CA LYS A 277 -13.36 12.31 5.66
C LYS A 277 -11.84 12.22 5.43
N GLN A 278 -11.09 11.98 6.51
CA GLN A 278 -9.65 11.73 6.44
C GLN A 278 -9.38 10.23 6.33
N ALA A 279 -8.49 9.84 5.41
CA ALA A 279 -8.06 8.47 5.19
C ALA A 279 -6.54 8.38 5.23
N ILE A 280 -6.02 7.55 6.14
CA ILE A 280 -4.60 7.28 6.28
C ILE A 280 -4.36 5.80 6.01
N HIS A 281 -3.83 5.50 4.82
CA HIS A 281 -3.50 4.15 4.39
C HIS A 281 -2.01 3.85 4.63
N LEU A 282 -1.72 3.05 5.67
CA LEU A 282 -0.35 2.64 6.04
C LEU A 282 0.00 1.21 5.58
N GLY A 283 -0.90 0.55 4.86
CA GLY A 283 -0.72 -0.86 4.48
C GLY A 283 -0.54 -1.75 5.72
N GLY A 284 0.45 -2.65 5.66
CA GLY A 284 0.72 -3.55 6.78
C GLY A 284 1.22 -2.87 8.05
N MET A 285 1.65 -1.59 8.01
CA MET A 285 2.09 -0.88 9.20
C MET A 285 0.95 -0.48 10.14
N VAL A 286 -0.32 -0.63 9.73
CA VAL A 286 -1.46 -0.45 10.66
C VAL A 286 -1.37 -1.41 11.85
N GLN A 287 -0.92 -2.66 11.65
CA GLN A 287 -0.78 -3.61 12.76
C GLN A 287 0.21 -3.11 13.82
N TRP A 288 1.26 -2.42 13.38
CA TRP A 288 2.29 -1.83 14.23
C TRP A 288 1.75 -0.72 15.13
N LEU A 289 0.83 0.11 14.61
CA LEU A 289 0.16 1.15 15.40
C LEU A 289 -0.56 0.58 16.63
N PHE A 290 -1.00 -0.68 16.59
CA PHE A 290 -1.68 -1.37 17.69
C PHE A 290 -0.75 -2.36 18.43
N GLY A 291 0.56 -2.26 18.27
CA GLY A 291 1.51 -3.14 18.96
C GLY A 291 1.38 -4.61 18.57
N ILE A 292 1.00 -4.88 17.32
CA ILE A 292 0.88 -6.22 16.75
C ILE A 292 2.14 -6.48 15.90
N LYS A 293 2.94 -7.47 16.30
CA LYS A 293 4.18 -7.90 15.64
C LYS A 293 3.86 -8.61 14.33
N GLY A 294 4.85 -8.68 13.45
CA GLY A 294 4.86 -9.53 12.26
C GLY A 294 6.31 -9.81 11.86
N GLN A 295 6.58 -10.99 11.33
CA GLN A 295 7.94 -11.49 11.08
C GLN A 295 8.83 -10.47 10.35
N ARG A 296 8.32 -9.83 9.29
CA ARG A 296 9.10 -8.87 8.48
C ARG A 296 9.69 -7.75 9.32
N TRP A 297 8.94 -7.23 10.28
CA TRP A 297 9.37 -6.07 11.05
C TRP A 297 10.35 -6.46 12.15
N MET A 298 10.24 -7.68 12.69
CA MET A 298 11.18 -8.20 13.67
C MET A 298 12.58 -8.42 13.08
N ASP A 299 12.67 -8.70 11.77
CA ASP A 299 13.94 -8.89 11.05
C ASP A 299 14.63 -7.57 10.68
N TYR A 300 13.94 -6.42 10.78
CA TYR A 300 14.53 -5.12 10.51
C TYR A 300 15.07 -4.48 11.79
N GLU A 301 16.39 -4.24 11.84
CA GLU A 301 17.10 -3.67 13.00
C GLU A 301 16.44 -2.42 13.57
N ARG A 302 15.88 -1.56 12.70
CA ARG A 302 15.20 -0.32 13.08
C ARG A 302 13.96 -0.53 13.95
N TYR A 303 13.26 -1.64 13.75
CA TYR A 303 11.99 -1.94 14.41
C TYR A 303 12.18 -2.96 15.54
N LYS A 304 13.24 -3.77 15.47
CA LYS A 304 13.50 -4.90 16.38
C LYS A 304 13.44 -4.54 17.87
N TYR A 305 13.78 -3.31 18.26
CA TYR A 305 13.85 -2.87 19.65
C TYR A 305 12.63 -2.06 20.14
N MET A 306 11.66 -1.74 19.28
CA MET A 306 10.47 -0.98 19.71
C MET A 306 9.42 -1.83 20.45
N PRO A 307 9.19 -3.10 20.10
CA PRO A 307 8.23 -3.93 20.83
C PRO A 307 8.65 -4.18 22.27
N ASN A 308 7.69 -4.14 23.19
CA ASN A 308 7.85 -4.54 24.58
C ASN A 308 7.05 -5.82 24.89
N GLU A 309 6.99 -6.21 26.16
CA GLU A 309 6.28 -7.40 26.64
C GLU A 309 4.78 -7.39 26.36
N PHE A 310 4.16 -6.22 26.14
CA PHE A 310 2.73 -6.09 25.85
C PHE A 310 2.38 -6.29 24.38
N TRP A 311 3.36 -6.33 23.49
CA TRP A 311 3.15 -6.55 22.06
C TRP A 311 2.93 -8.02 21.76
N VAL A 312 2.03 -8.31 20.83
CA VAL A 312 1.61 -9.69 20.49
C VAL A 312 1.76 -9.95 19.01
N PHE A 313 1.90 -11.21 18.61
CA PHE A 313 1.59 -11.59 17.22
C PHE A 313 0.07 -11.60 17.01
N PRO A 314 -0.42 -11.46 15.76
CA PRO A 314 -1.85 -11.57 15.48
C PRO A 314 -2.41 -12.92 15.93
N LEU A 315 -3.72 -12.97 16.19
CA LEU A 315 -4.37 -14.20 16.64
C LEU A 315 -4.27 -15.30 15.58
N GLU A 316 -4.22 -16.55 16.02
CA GLU A 316 -4.24 -17.71 15.11
C GLU A 316 -5.47 -17.72 14.20
N SER A 317 -6.63 -17.28 14.70
CA SER A 317 -7.87 -17.13 13.92
C SER A 317 -7.79 -16.05 12.83
N GLU A 318 -6.75 -15.24 12.83
CA GLU A 318 -6.48 -14.18 11.85
C GLU A 318 -5.37 -14.58 10.86
N LYS A 319 -4.87 -15.83 10.94
CA LYS A 319 -3.97 -16.42 9.94
C LYS A 319 -4.78 -17.02 8.79
N PRO A 320 -4.71 -16.45 7.57
CA PRO A 320 -5.38 -17.03 6.43
C PRO A 320 -4.71 -18.34 6.00
N LYS A 321 -5.46 -19.18 5.29
CA LYS A 321 -4.90 -20.37 4.66
C LYS A 321 -3.79 -19.98 3.69
N GLY A 322 -2.65 -20.65 3.76
CA GLY A 322 -1.51 -20.38 2.89
C GLY A 322 -0.66 -19.16 3.27
N TYR A 323 -0.87 -18.54 4.44
CA TYR A 323 -0.15 -17.31 4.85
C TYR A 323 1.39 -17.37 4.69
N LYS A 324 2.01 -18.54 4.82
CA LYS A 324 3.46 -18.73 4.62
C LYS A 324 3.94 -18.45 3.19
N LYS A 325 3.08 -18.56 2.18
CA LYS A 325 3.39 -18.16 0.79
C LYS A 325 3.53 -16.64 0.65
N VAL A 326 2.95 -15.90 1.59
CA VAL A 326 3.01 -14.44 1.65
C VAL A 326 4.32 -14.02 2.28
N GLU A 327 5.40 -14.11 1.51
CA GLU A 327 6.74 -13.71 1.91
C GLU A 327 7.17 -14.37 3.24
N GLY A 328 6.94 -15.68 3.37
CA GLY A 328 7.28 -16.44 4.58
C GLY A 328 6.30 -16.25 5.74
N GLY A 329 5.18 -15.56 5.53
CA GLY A 329 4.25 -15.19 6.59
C GLY A 329 4.58 -13.84 7.21
N CYS A 330 5.11 -12.90 6.42
CA CYS A 330 5.69 -11.64 6.88
C CYS A 330 4.85 -10.76 7.84
N TYR A 331 3.51 -10.86 7.80
CA TYR A 331 2.59 -10.09 8.65
C TYR A 331 2.18 -10.82 9.93
N TRP A 332 2.44 -12.12 10.00
CA TRP A 332 2.17 -13.00 11.13
C TRP A 332 3.47 -13.41 11.80
#